data_AF-A0A956Y595-F1
#
_entry.id   AF-A0A956Y595-F1
#
_cell.length_a   1.000
_cell.length_b   1.000
_cell.length_c   1.000
_cell.angle_alpha   90.00
_cell.angle_beta   90.00
_cell.angle_gamma   90.00
#
_symmetry.space_group_name_H-M   'P 1'
#
loop_
_entity.id
_entity.type
_entity.pdbx_description
1 polymer ?
#
loop_
_entity_poly.entity_id
_entity_poly.type
_entity_poly.pdbx_seq_one_letter_code
_entity_poly.pdbx_strand_id
1 'polypeptide(L)'
;MNNIYRILASCLIVLLLGAGCSRDTQAPPAIALLAPFEGRYQEFGYDALYAARLALADQDADIDLIAFDDGGTLENATNRARAIVRDEQIHVAIVTGPFATQEAVQMALAPLPVIVIGGWNTSPSRDDVYILSHSAISALLTDNASSSVEELAEIGIPIVGDERLASSLIAKLASGTIEMVSSAQLPSDEFVERYIASAEFAPQPGLLATLAYDASGIAIHAIQQDQPIAELAYTGLNGPIHFENGYWSQAPVYHYSYSDGRLVHKTDS
;
A
#
# COMPACT_ATOMS: atom_id res chain seq x y z
N MET A 1 -37.09 52.02 34.83
CA MET A 1 -35.94 51.09 34.88
C MET A 1 -36.19 49.71 34.25
N ASN A 2 -37.43 49.23 34.07
CA ASN A 2 -37.67 47.85 33.59
C ASN A 2 -37.45 47.58 32.08
N ASN A 3 -37.46 48.60 31.21
CA ASN A 3 -37.34 48.38 29.76
C ASN A 3 -35.90 48.12 29.29
N ILE A 4 -34.89 48.69 29.97
CA ILE A 4 -33.47 48.51 29.61
C ILE A 4 -33.03 47.06 29.88
N TYR A 5 -33.41 46.49 31.03
CA TYR A 5 -33.09 45.09 31.36
C TYR A 5 -33.77 44.08 30.43
N ARG A 6 -34.97 44.38 29.93
CA ARG A 6 -35.67 43.54 28.95
C ARG A 6 -34.95 43.51 27.60
N ILE A 7 -34.49 44.66 27.11
CA ILE A 7 -33.75 44.75 25.84
C ILE A 7 -32.38 44.07 25.97
N LEU A 8 -31.67 44.29 27.09
CA LEU A 8 -30.39 43.61 27.36
C LEU A 8 -30.54 42.09 27.49
N ALA A 9 -31.59 41.61 28.17
CA ALA A 9 -31.85 40.18 28.28
C ALA A 9 -32.20 39.55 26.92
N SER A 10 -33.01 40.22 26.10
CA SER A 10 -33.33 39.75 24.74
C SER A 10 -32.09 39.74 23.82
N CYS A 11 -31.23 40.76 23.87
CA CYS A 11 -29.98 40.77 23.11
C CYS A 11 -29.01 39.67 23.56
N LEU A 12 -28.91 39.40 24.87
CA LEU A 12 -28.05 38.34 25.39
C LEU A 12 -28.52 36.94 24.98
N ILE A 13 -29.85 36.70 24.96
CA ILE A 13 -30.43 35.44 24.50
C ILE A 13 -30.20 35.24 23.00
N VAL A 14 -30.32 36.29 22.18
CA VAL A 14 -30.05 36.22 20.73
C VAL A 14 -28.55 35.98 20.44
N LEU A 15 -27.65 36.59 21.22
CA LEU A 15 -26.21 36.34 21.14
C LEU A 15 -25.83 34.91 21.55
N LEU A 16 -26.49 34.34 22.56
CA LEU A 16 -26.28 32.95 22.98
C LEU A 16 -26.81 31.92 21.98
N LEU A 17 -27.88 32.25 21.24
CA LEU A 17 -28.44 31.37 20.20
C LEU A 17 -27.62 31.39 18.90
N GLY A 18 -26.80 32.42 18.66
CA GLY A 18 -25.95 32.54 17.46
C GLY A 18 -24.56 31.91 17.57
N ALA A 19 -24.12 31.52 18.78
CA ALA A 19 -22.78 30.97 19.02
C ALA A 19 -22.68 29.45 18.79
N GLY A 20 -23.75 28.79 18.35
CA GLY A 20 -23.88 27.33 18.30
C GLY A 20 -23.66 26.67 16.93
N CYS A 21 -23.27 27.41 15.89
CA CYS A 21 -22.90 26.78 14.61
C CYS A 21 -21.50 26.16 14.70
N SER A 22 -21.34 25.16 15.57
CA SER A 22 -20.28 24.18 15.43
C SER A 22 -20.57 23.44 14.13
N ARG A 23 -19.91 23.85 13.05
CA ARG A 23 -19.84 23.03 11.84
C ARG A 23 -19.25 21.71 12.30
N ASP A 24 -20.05 20.66 12.27
CA ASP A 24 -19.61 19.30 12.53
C ASP A 24 -18.68 18.93 11.38
N THR A 25 -17.41 19.33 11.50
CA THR A 25 -16.35 18.94 10.56
C THR A 25 -15.94 17.55 10.98
N GLN A 26 -16.74 16.57 10.57
CA GLN A 26 -16.31 15.18 10.61
C GLN A 26 -14.98 15.10 9.86
N ALA A 27 -13.97 14.51 10.48
CA ALA A 27 -12.69 14.31 9.83
C ALA A 27 -12.88 13.43 8.59
N PRO A 28 -12.11 13.67 7.51
CA PRO A 28 -12.20 12.84 6.31
C PRO A 28 -11.85 11.38 6.64
N PRO A 29 -12.43 10.41 5.91
CA PRO A 29 -12.02 9.03 6.02
C PRO A 29 -10.54 8.87 5.62
N ALA A 30 -9.89 7.84 6.14
CA ALA A 30 -8.46 7.64 6.00
C ALA A 30 -8.11 6.21 5.53
N ILE A 31 -6.98 6.14 4.83
CA ILE A 31 -6.28 4.91 4.44
C ILE A 31 -5.02 4.81 5.28
N ALA A 32 -4.81 3.67 5.94
CA ALA A 32 -3.54 3.36 6.58
C ALA A 32 -2.58 2.74 5.58
N LEU A 33 -1.36 3.25 5.46
CA LEU A 33 -0.26 2.60 4.75
C LEU A 33 0.76 2.08 5.75
N LEU A 34 0.77 0.77 6.00
CA LEU A 34 1.74 0.11 6.87
C LEU A 34 2.87 -0.50 6.03
N ALA A 35 4.06 0.07 6.16
CA ALA A 35 5.20 -0.29 5.32
C ALA A 35 6.53 -0.08 6.07
N PRO A 36 7.64 -0.67 5.60
CA PRO A 36 8.96 -0.31 6.10
C PRO A 36 9.34 1.07 5.56
N PHE A 37 9.35 2.10 6.41
CA PHE A 37 9.84 3.45 6.08
C PHE A 37 11.26 3.69 6.59
N GLU A 38 11.72 2.83 7.50
CA GLU A 38 13.08 2.82 8.02
C GLU A 38 13.81 1.50 7.70
N GLY A 39 15.14 1.54 7.79
CA GLY A 39 15.99 0.37 7.66
C GLY A 39 16.14 -0.16 6.23
N ARG A 40 16.39 -1.47 6.11
CA ARG A 40 16.86 -2.08 4.86
C ARG A 40 15.82 -2.15 3.74
N TYR A 41 14.54 -2.15 4.10
CA TYR A 41 13.42 -2.29 3.18
C TYR A 41 12.71 -0.96 2.88
N GLN A 42 13.31 0.17 3.31
CA GLN A 42 12.70 1.50 3.20
C GLN A 42 12.28 1.87 1.76
N GLU A 43 13.00 1.36 0.75
CA GLU A 43 12.70 1.68 -0.65
C GLU A 43 11.28 1.23 -1.04
N PHE A 44 10.81 0.10 -0.50
CA PHE A 44 9.47 -0.42 -0.76
C PHE A 44 8.39 0.45 -0.11
N GLY A 45 8.66 0.99 1.09
CA GLY A 45 7.76 1.94 1.74
C GLY A 45 7.65 3.25 0.96
N TYR A 46 8.77 3.80 0.49
CA TYR A 46 8.74 5.03 -0.30
C TYR A 46 8.09 4.82 -1.67
N ASP A 47 8.34 3.69 -2.35
CA ASP A 47 7.61 3.31 -3.55
C ASP A 47 6.10 3.38 -3.34
N ALA A 48 5.62 2.76 -2.25
CA ALA A 48 4.21 2.74 -1.92
C ALA A 48 3.65 4.11 -1.52
N LEU A 49 4.36 4.89 -0.72
CA LEU A 49 3.90 6.18 -0.21
C LEU A 49 3.69 7.21 -1.32
N TYR A 50 4.67 7.37 -2.22
CA TYR A 50 4.56 8.34 -3.30
C TYR A 50 3.53 7.89 -4.35
N ALA A 51 3.45 6.58 -4.65
CA ALA A 51 2.43 6.05 -5.53
C ALA A 51 1.01 6.27 -4.98
N ALA A 52 0.82 6.01 -3.69
CA ALA A 52 -0.46 6.25 -3.02
C ALA A 52 -0.85 7.73 -3.06
N ARG A 53 0.07 8.64 -2.71
CA ARG A 53 -0.17 10.09 -2.79
C ARG A 53 -0.54 10.54 -4.20
N LEU A 54 0.14 10.02 -5.22
CA LEU A 54 -0.18 10.30 -6.61
C LEU A 54 -1.60 9.81 -6.95
N ALA A 55 -1.97 8.59 -6.55
CA ALA A 55 -3.30 8.04 -6.79
C ALA A 55 -4.42 8.86 -6.13
N LEU A 56 -4.20 9.38 -4.91
CA LEU A 56 -5.14 10.28 -4.23
C LEU A 56 -5.27 11.61 -5.01
N ALA A 57 -4.14 12.20 -5.42
CA ALA A 57 -4.12 13.47 -6.14
C ALA A 57 -4.79 13.37 -7.52
N ASP A 58 -4.52 12.30 -8.27
CA ASP A 58 -5.10 12.09 -9.60
C ASP A 58 -6.62 11.85 -9.57
N GLN A 59 -7.14 11.39 -8.43
CA GLN A 59 -8.57 11.14 -8.22
C GLN A 59 -9.28 12.28 -7.47
N ASP A 60 -8.56 13.34 -7.09
CA ASP A 60 -9.06 14.45 -6.26
C ASP A 60 -9.81 13.93 -5.02
N ALA A 61 -9.26 12.89 -4.38
CA ALA A 61 -9.92 12.18 -3.30
C ALA A 61 -9.81 12.95 -1.97
N ASP A 62 -10.94 13.29 -1.37
CA ASP A 62 -11.03 13.82 0.00
C ASP A 62 -10.90 12.69 1.04
N ILE A 63 -9.73 12.03 1.02
CA ILE A 63 -9.36 10.90 1.87
C ILE A 63 -7.96 11.19 2.42
N ASP A 64 -7.77 11.00 3.72
CA ASP A 64 -6.44 11.12 4.33
C ASP A 64 -5.61 9.85 4.08
N LEU A 65 -4.31 10.01 3.83
CA LEU A 65 -3.35 8.91 3.78
C LEU A 65 -2.42 8.99 4.98
N ILE A 66 -2.48 7.99 5.87
CA ILE A 66 -1.68 7.95 7.08
C ILE A 66 -0.62 6.85 6.95
N ALA A 67 0.64 7.24 6.88
CA ALA A 67 1.78 6.33 6.77
C ALA A 67 2.26 5.88 8.16
N PHE A 68 2.40 4.57 8.33
CA PHE A 68 2.89 3.93 9.54
C PHE A 68 4.10 3.06 9.24
N ASP A 69 5.19 3.28 9.96
CA ASP A 69 6.37 2.41 9.92
C ASP A 69 6.09 1.08 10.62
N ASP A 70 6.46 -0.02 9.95
CA ASP A 70 6.31 -1.39 10.44
C ASP A 70 7.29 -1.77 11.56
N GLY A 71 8.28 -0.92 11.84
CA GLY A 71 9.27 -1.08 12.90
C GLY A 71 10.30 -2.18 12.63
N GLY A 72 10.40 -2.67 11.39
CA GLY A 72 11.43 -3.60 10.93
C GLY A 72 11.43 -4.98 11.60
N THR A 73 10.36 -5.33 12.32
CA THR A 73 10.17 -6.64 12.95
C THR A 73 8.69 -7.03 12.94
N LEU A 74 8.40 -8.34 12.93
CA LEU A 74 7.03 -8.85 12.99
C LEU A 74 6.28 -8.38 14.26
N GLU A 75 6.96 -8.33 15.40
CA GLU A 75 6.35 -7.88 16.66
C GLU A 75 5.93 -6.41 16.58
N ASN A 76 6.82 -5.53 16.10
CA ASN A 76 6.52 -4.11 15.94
C ASN A 76 5.40 -3.87 14.93
N ALA A 77 5.42 -4.56 13.79
CA ALA A 77 4.39 -4.45 12.75
C ALA A 77 3.02 -4.88 13.28
N THR A 78 2.98 -5.97 14.05
CA THR A 78 1.74 -6.46 14.69
C THR A 78 1.23 -5.46 15.73
N ASN A 79 2.12 -4.87 16.55
CA ASN A 79 1.73 -3.85 17.52
C ASN A 79 1.22 -2.57 16.84
N ARG A 80 1.81 -2.20 15.70
CA ARG A 80 1.35 -1.07 14.89
C ARG A 80 -0.04 -1.33 14.29
N ALA A 81 -0.27 -2.51 13.73
CA ALA A 81 -1.59 -2.93 13.25
C ALA A 81 -2.68 -2.82 14.32
N ARG A 82 -2.40 -3.29 15.55
CA ARG A 82 -3.34 -3.15 16.68
C ARG A 82 -3.62 -1.71 17.08
N ALA A 83 -2.69 -0.79 16.79
CA ALA A 83 -2.91 0.64 17.02
C ALA A 83 -3.74 1.26 15.90
N ILE A 84 -3.51 0.87 14.64
CA ILE A 84 -4.24 1.32 13.46
C ILE A 84 -5.75 1.05 13.62
N VAL A 85 -6.15 -0.16 14.03
CA VAL A 85 -7.58 -0.53 14.19
C VAL A 85 -8.33 0.24 15.28
N ARG A 86 -7.64 1.04 16.10
CA ARG A 86 -8.28 1.89 17.13
C ARG A 86 -8.67 3.25 16.59
N ASP A 87 -8.22 3.59 15.40
CA ASP A 87 -8.58 4.84 14.74
C ASP A 87 -9.83 4.60 13.88
N GLU A 88 -10.95 5.18 14.32
CA GLU A 88 -12.25 5.05 13.65
C GLU A 88 -12.29 5.76 12.29
N GLN A 89 -11.30 6.61 11.98
CA GLN A 89 -11.19 7.26 10.67
C GLN A 89 -10.56 6.34 9.63
N ILE A 90 -9.91 5.24 10.02
CA ILE A 90 -9.24 4.34 9.08
C ILE A 90 -10.24 3.30 8.56
N HIS A 91 -10.47 3.29 7.25
CA HIS A 91 -11.44 2.39 6.61
C HIS A 91 -10.78 1.23 5.87
N VAL A 92 -9.54 1.42 5.38
CA VAL A 92 -8.79 0.39 4.64
C VAL A 92 -7.32 0.44 5.07
N ALA A 93 -6.71 -0.72 5.24
CA ALA A 93 -5.26 -0.83 5.44
C ALA A 93 -4.59 -1.34 4.15
N ILE A 94 -3.60 -0.60 3.67
CA ILE A 94 -2.70 -1.03 2.60
C ILE A 94 -1.38 -1.43 3.26
N VAL A 95 -0.85 -2.60 2.90
CA VAL A 95 0.35 -3.16 3.51
C VAL A 95 1.38 -3.61 2.47
N THR A 96 2.66 -3.44 2.76
CA THR A 96 3.76 -3.91 1.93
C THR A 96 5.01 -4.21 2.76
N GLY A 97 5.86 -5.10 2.27
CA GLY A 97 7.12 -5.47 2.90
C GLY A 97 7.07 -6.78 3.68
N PRO A 98 8.23 -7.28 4.14
CA PRO A 98 8.36 -8.64 4.66
C PRO A 98 7.71 -8.85 6.03
N PHE A 99 7.50 -7.80 6.82
CA PHE A 99 6.88 -7.91 8.15
C PHE A 99 5.41 -7.50 8.15
N ALA A 100 5.06 -6.38 7.50
CA ALA A 100 3.70 -5.85 7.47
C ALA A 100 2.67 -6.78 6.80
N THR A 101 3.12 -7.71 5.95
CA THR A 101 2.26 -8.59 5.15
C THR A 101 2.04 -9.96 5.79
N GLN A 102 2.65 -10.22 6.94
CA GLN A 102 2.58 -11.53 7.62
C GLN A 102 1.21 -11.77 8.26
N GLU A 103 0.84 -13.05 8.40
CA GLU A 103 -0.43 -13.50 8.97
C GLU A 103 -0.79 -12.79 10.28
N ALA A 104 0.15 -12.70 11.22
CA ALA A 104 -0.09 -12.06 12.52
C ALA A 104 -0.50 -10.58 12.40
N VAL A 105 0.03 -9.87 11.39
CA VAL A 105 -0.31 -8.47 11.11
C VAL A 105 -1.68 -8.39 10.43
N GLN A 106 -1.94 -9.24 9.45
CA GLN A 106 -3.25 -9.32 8.78
C GLN A 106 -4.39 -9.61 9.77
N MET A 107 -4.15 -10.48 10.75
CA MET A 107 -5.09 -10.78 11.84
C MET A 107 -5.24 -9.60 12.81
N ALA A 108 -4.16 -8.88 13.10
CA ALA A 108 -4.18 -7.71 13.98
C ALA A 108 -4.86 -6.48 13.37
N LEU A 109 -4.98 -6.43 12.03
CA LEU A 109 -5.71 -5.39 11.31
C LEU A 109 -7.23 -5.61 11.28
N ALA A 110 -7.74 -6.74 11.79
CA ALA A 110 -9.18 -6.96 11.87
C ALA A 110 -9.87 -5.88 12.75
N PRO A 111 -11.04 -5.37 12.36
CA PRO A 111 -11.89 -5.81 11.24
C PRO A 111 -11.66 -5.05 9.92
N LEU A 112 -10.56 -4.31 9.77
CA LEU A 112 -10.30 -3.55 8.54
C LEU A 112 -10.04 -4.51 7.37
N PRO A 113 -10.57 -4.19 6.17
CA PRO A 113 -10.12 -4.82 4.94
C PRO A 113 -8.66 -4.45 4.67
N VAL A 114 -7.89 -5.41 4.16
CA VAL A 114 -6.45 -5.27 3.93
C VAL A 114 -6.13 -5.49 2.47
N ILE A 115 -5.42 -4.55 1.84
CA ILE A 115 -4.84 -4.74 0.50
C ILE A 115 -3.33 -4.94 0.64
N VAL A 116 -2.82 -6.07 0.18
CA VAL A 116 -1.38 -6.38 0.15
C VAL A 116 -0.81 -6.00 -1.21
N ILE A 117 0.20 -5.12 -1.22
CA ILE A 117 0.94 -4.72 -2.42
C ILE A 117 2.00 -5.78 -2.72
N GLY A 118 1.81 -6.61 -3.74
CA GLY A 118 2.74 -7.70 -4.09
C GLY A 118 2.49 -9.02 -3.35
N GLY A 119 3.24 -10.06 -3.68
CA GLY A 119 3.05 -11.42 -3.17
C GLY A 119 3.72 -11.70 -1.82
N TRP A 120 4.95 -11.22 -1.60
CA TRP A 120 5.73 -11.37 -0.34
C TRP A 120 5.78 -12.78 0.26
N ASN A 121 5.55 -13.81 -0.56
CA ASN A 121 5.29 -15.18 -0.13
C ASN A 121 4.30 -15.29 1.05
N THR A 122 3.28 -14.41 1.08
CA THR A 122 2.20 -14.45 2.07
C THR A 122 0.95 -15.10 1.48
N SER A 123 -0.04 -15.35 2.33
CA SER A 123 -1.35 -15.83 1.92
C SER A 123 -2.44 -15.06 2.69
N PRO A 124 -3.67 -14.95 2.13
CA PRO A 124 -4.77 -14.30 2.82
C PRO A 124 -5.09 -15.08 4.10
N SER A 125 -4.99 -14.43 5.26
CA SER A 125 -5.32 -15.04 6.55
C SER A 125 -6.81 -14.94 6.91
N ARG A 126 -7.56 -14.12 6.16
CA ARG A 126 -8.99 -13.83 6.33
C ARG A 126 -9.63 -13.51 4.97
N ASP A 127 -10.96 -13.52 4.92
CA ASP A 127 -11.75 -13.28 3.70
C ASP A 127 -11.69 -11.82 3.20
N ASP A 128 -11.26 -10.89 4.06
CA ASP A 128 -11.11 -9.46 3.79
C ASP A 128 -9.64 -9.05 3.57
N VAL A 129 -8.77 -10.01 3.24
CA VAL A 129 -7.40 -9.75 2.80
C VAL A 129 -7.28 -9.98 1.29
N TYR A 130 -6.79 -8.98 0.58
CA TYR A 130 -6.73 -8.92 -0.87
C TYR A 130 -5.30 -8.70 -1.34
N ILE A 131 -4.69 -9.71 -1.94
CA ILE A 131 -3.30 -9.70 -2.38
C ILE A 131 -3.25 -9.36 -3.87
N LEU A 132 -2.53 -8.29 -4.21
CA LEU A 132 -2.25 -7.88 -5.59
C LEU A 132 -1.13 -8.73 -6.19
N SER A 133 -1.36 -10.04 -6.28
CA SER A 133 -0.44 -11.02 -6.82
C SER A 133 -1.20 -12.25 -7.32
N HIS A 134 -0.66 -12.92 -8.33
CA HIS A 134 -1.18 -14.19 -8.80
C HIS A 134 -0.88 -15.31 -7.80
N SER A 135 -1.88 -16.10 -7.43
CA SER A 135 -1.77 -17.15 -6.39
C SER A 135 -0.73 -18.23 -6.70
N ALA A 136 -0.41 -18.46 -7.98
CA ALA A 136 0.59 -19.45 -8.39
C ALA A 136 2.05 -18.99 -8.24
N ILE A 137 2.33 -17.70 -7.96
CA ILE A 137 3.71 -17.19 -7.89
C ILE A 137 4.51 -17.88 -6.79
N SER A 138 3.91 -18.17 -5.64
CA SER A 138 4.58 -18.86 -4.53
C SER A 138 5.17 -20.22 -4.92
N ALA A 139 4.55 -20.93 -5.88
CA ALA A 139 5.03 -22.21 -6.38
C ALA A 139 6.21 -22.09 -7.35
N LEU A 140 6.51 -20.88 -7.84
CA LEU A 140 7.63 -20.59 -8.74
C LEU A 140 8.90 -20.14 -8.00
N LEU A 141 8.78 -19.79 -6.72
CA LEU A 141 9.89 -19.26 -5.94
C LEU A 141 10.84 -20.40 -5.55
N THR A 142 12.13 -20.13 -5.69
CA THR A 142 13.21 -21.01 -5.23
C THR A 142 13.81 -20.56 -3.90
N ASP A 143 13.52 -19.31 -3.49
CA ASP A 143 13.98 -18.78 -2.22
C ASP A 143 13.18 -19.35 -1.04
N ASN A 144 13.83 -19.40 0.12
CA ASN A 144 13.11 -19.58 1.36
C ASN A 144 12.56 -18.21 1.78
N ALA A 145 11.29 -18.16 2.18
CA ALA A 145 10.59 -16.96 2.65
C ALA A 145 11.37 -16.12 3.69
N SER A 146 12.25 -16.76 4.44
CA SER A 146 12.96 -16.17 5.57
C SER A 146 14.34 -15.59 5.25
N SER A 147 14.90 -15.86 4.06
CA SER A 147 16.25 -15.39 3.75
C SER A 147 16.29 -13.88 3.55
N SER A 148 17.28 -13.22 4.15
CA SER A 148 17.51 -11.79 3.96
C SER A 148 18.07 -11.50 2.56
N VAL A 149 17.92 -10.25 2.12
CA VAL A 149 18.47 -9.75 0.85
C VAL A 149 19.97 -10.02 0.72
N GLU A 150 20.72 -9.89 1.81
CA GLU A 150 22.15 -10.11 1.85
C GLU A 150 22.50 -11.60 1.71
N GLU A 151 21.77 -12.47 2.42
CA GLU A 151 21.93 -13.93 2.29
C GLU A 151 21.63 -14.39 0.85
N LEU A 152 20.58 -13.82 0.23
CA LEU A 152 20.23 -14.13 -1.16
C LEU A 152 21.32 -13.68 -2.14
N ALA A 153 21.98 -12.55 -1.90
CA ALA A 153 23.04 -12.04 -2.76
C ALA A 153 24.31 -12.92 -2.77
N GLU A 154 24.58 -13.63 -1.67
CA GLU A 154 25.77 -14.48 -1.49
C GLU A 154 25.62 -15.89 -2.07
N ILE A 155 24.39 -16.33 -2.36
CA ILE A 155 24.06 -17.74 -2.58
C ILE A 155 24.68 -18.36 -3.85
N GLY A 156 25.22 -17.56 -4.80
CA GLY A 156 26.04 -18.05 -5.92
C GLY A 156 25.37 -19.01 -6.92
N ILE A 157 24.13 -19.44 -6.64
CA ILE A 157 23.24 -20.19 -7.54
C ILE A 157 22.16 -19.26 -8.09
N PRO A 158 21.55 -19.59 -9.24
CA PRO A 158 20.39 -18.86 -9.73
C PRO A 158 19.26 -18.86 -8.70
N ILE A 159 18.72 -17.67 -8.40
CA ILE A 159 17.57 -17.51 -7.51
C ILE A 159 16.41 -16.94 -8.31
N VAL A 160 15.26 -17.58 -8.20
CA VAL A 160 13.94 -17.06 -8.53
C VAL A 160 13.26 -16.65 -7.23
N GLY A 161 12.94 -15.37 -7.08
CA GLY A 161 12.26 -14.84 -5.90
C GLY A 161 11.16 -13.84 -6.23
N ASP A 162 10.58 -13.29 -5.17
CA ASP A 162 9.44 -12.37 -5.22
C ASP A 162 9.89 -10.90 -5.19
N GLU A 163 8.99 -10.00 -4.80
CA GLU A 163 9.22 -8.55 -4.74
C GLU A 163 10.42 -8.14 -3.86
N ARG A 164 10.89 -8.99 -2.93
CA ARG A 164 12.14 -8.76 -2.18
C ARG A 164 13.34 -8.57 -3.10
N LEU A 165 13.35 -9.24 -4.26
CA LEU A 165 14.42 -9.16 -5.24
C LEU A 165 14.31 -7.94 -6.15
N ALA A 166 13.23 -7.16 -6.07
CA ALA A 166 13.07 -5.90 -6.81
C ALA A 166 13.96 -4.77 -6.25
N SER A 167 14.59 -5.00 -5.11
CA SER A 167 15.48 -4.05 -4.45
C SER A 167 16.64 -3.61 -5.36
N SER A 168 16.86 -2.31 -5.43
CA SER A 168 18.03 -1.75 -6.13
C SER A 168 19.37 -2.17 -5.48
N LEU A 169 19.33 -2.58 -4.21
CA LEU A 169 20.48 -3.11 -3.49
C LEU A 169 20.81 -4.54 -3.95
N ILE A 170 19.80 -5.38 -4.14
CA ILE A 170 19.96 -6.75 -4.66
C ILE A 170 20.69 -6.74 -6.01
N ALA A 171 20.29 -5.82 -6.90
CA ALA A 171 20.93 -5.63 -8.20
C ALA A 171 22.45 -5.39 -8.12
N LYS A 172 22.92 -4.78 -7.03
CA LYS A 172 24.32 -4.41 -6.83
C LYS A 172 25.12 -5.49 -6.09
N LEU A 173 24.47 -6.23 -5.19
CA LEU A 173 25.14 -7.17 -4.30
C LEU A 173 25.21 -8.58 -4.88
N ALA A 174 24.27 -8.97 -5.75
CA ALA A 174 24.17 -10.34 -6.18
C ALA A 174 25.35 -10.77 -7.06
N SER A 175 25.91 -11.91 -6.69
CA SER A 175 27.02 -12.55 -7.42
C SER A 175 26.55 -13.52 -8.51
N GLY A 176 25.28 -13.92 -8.50
CA GLY A 176 24.68 -14.90 -9.43
C GLY A 176 23.54 -14.31 -10.28
N THR A 177 22.94 -15.16 -11.12
CA THR A 177 21.76 -14.81 -11.91
C THR A 177 20.55 -14.66 -11.00
N ILE A 178 19.95 -13.47 -10.99
CA ILE A 178 18.69 -13.22 -10.29
C ILE A 178 17.56 -13.16 -11.30
N GLU A 179 16.52 -13.93 -11.00
CA GLU A 179 15.23 -13.83 -11.62
C GLU A 179 14.19 -13.46 -10.58
N MET A 180 13.27 -12.62 -10.97
CA MET A 180 12.19 -12.17 -10.11
C MET A 180 10.86 -12.39 -10.81
N VAL A 181 9.88 -12.87 -10.06
CA VAL A 181 8.53 -13.11 -10.54
C VAL A 181 7.57 -12.17 -9.81
N SER A 182 6.73 -11.47 -10.57
CA SER A 182 5.72 -10.57 -10.00
C SER A 182 4.53 -10.41 -10.94
N SER A 183 3.40 -9.99 -10.38
CA SER A 183 2.23 -9.55 -11.15
C SER A 183 2.24 -8.06 -11.49
N ALA A 184 3.22 -7.31 -10.97
CA ALA A 184 3.43 -5.91 -11.32
C ALA A 184 4.05 -5.78 -12.72
N GLN A 185 3.60 -4.79 -13.50
CA GLN A 185 4.27 -4.30 -14.70
C GLN A 185 5.32 -3.24 -14.33
N LEU A 186 6.39 -3.16 -15.13
CA LEU A 186 7.32 -2.03 -15.07
C LEU A 186 6.57 -0.72 -15.32
N PRO A 187 6.90 0.36 -14.60
CA PRO A 187 6.25 1.64 -14.77
C PRO A 187 6.47 2.18 -16.19
N SER A 188 5.41 2.71 -16.81
CA SER A 188 5.50 3.39 -18.10
C SER A 188 6.20 4.75 -17.97
N ASP A 189 6.77 5.27 -19.06
CA ASP A 189 7.42 6.59 -19.05
C ASP A 189 6.48 7.70 -18.53
N GLU A 190 5.20 7.64 -18.91
CA GLU A 190 4.17 8.58 -18.45
C GLU A 190 3.97 8.50 -16.93
N PHE A 191 3.87 7.28 -16.38
CA PHE A 191 3.73 7.10 -14.94
C PHE A 191 4.98 7.56 -14.19
N VAL A 192 6.17 7.25 -14.72
CA VAL A 192 7.45 7.72 -14.15
C VAL A 192 7.49 9.24 -14.08
N GLU A 193 7.11 9.94 -15.15
CA GLU A 193 7.08 11.40 -15.19
C GLU A 193 6.14 11.99 -14.12
N ARG A 194 4.91 11.48 -14.04
CA ARG A 194 3.91 11.91 -13.05
C ARG A 194 4.36 11.61 -11.62
N TYR A 195 4.91 10.42 -11.38
CA TYR A 195 5.42 10.00 -10.08
C TYR A 195 6.54 10.93 -9.59
N ILE A 196 7.53 11.22 -10.44
CA ILE A 196 8.64 12.12 -10.08
C ILE A 196 8.14 13.56 -9.88
N ALA A 197 7.18 14.01 -10.70
CA ALA A 197 6.60 15.33 -10.56
C ALA A 197 5.73 15.49 -9.30
N SER A 198 5.28 14.39 -8.69
CA SER A 198 4.40 14.42 -7.52
C SER A 198 5.05 14.98 -6.25
N ALA A 199 6.39 14.91 -6.14
CA ALA A 199 7.13 15.45 -5.00
C ALA A 199 8.60 15.70 -5.33
N GLU A 200 9.20 16.72 -4.68
CA GLU A 200 10.60 17.12 -4.86
C GLU A 200 11.61 15.97 -4.63
N PHE A 201 11.27 15.02 -3.75
CA PHE A 201 12.14 13.90 -3.36
C PHE A 201 11.57 12.53 -3.73
N ALA A 202 10.64 12.48 -4.69
CA ALA A 202 10.15 11.21 -5.22
C ALA A 202 11.31 10.42 -5.87
N PRO A 203 11.56 9.15 -5.48
CA PRO A 203 12.56 8.32 -6.13
C PRO A 203 12.12 7.92 -7.55
N GLN A 204 12.96 7.19 -8.27
CA GLN A 204 12.49 6.48 -9.46
C GLN A 204 11.55 5.36 -9.02
N PRO A 205 10.33 5.24 -9.58
CA PRO A 205 9.39 4.21 -9.13
C PRO A 205 9.87 2.81 -9.53
N GLY A 206 9.76 1.87 -8.60
CA GLY A 206 9.92 0.45 -8.87
C GLY A 206 8.63 -0.24 -9.33
N LEU A 207 8.67 -1.58 -9.37
CA LEU A 207 7.49 -2.40 -9.67
C LEU A 207 6.37 -2.23 -8.64
N LEU A 208 6.74 -2.12 -7.36
CA LEU A 208 5.76 -1.99 -6.29
C LEU A 208 4.99 -0.67 -6.35
N ALA A 209 5.57 0.37 -6.96
CA ALA A 209 4.90 1.65 -7.13
C ALA A 209 3.64 1.52 -8.02
N THR A 210 3.65 0.68 -9.07
CA THR A 210 2.47 0.51 -9.92
C THR A 210 1.35 -0.23 -9.18
N LEU A 211 1.69 -1.27 -8.42
CA LEU A 211 0.72 -1.98 -7.57
C LEU A 211 0.20 -1.11 -6.42
N ALA A 212 1.06 -0.27 -5.82
CA ALA A 212 0.64 0.65 -4.77
C ALA A 212 -0.33 1.71 -5.28
N TYR A 213 -0.10 2.23 -6.49
CA TYR A 213 -1.04 3.15 -7.16
C TYR A 213 -2.41 2.48 -7.34
N ASP A 214 -2.44 1.25 -7.84
CA ASP A 214 -3.67 0.49 -8.04
C ASP A 214 -4.35 0.13 -6.71
N ALA A 215 -3.59 -0.28 -5.69
CA ALA A 215 -4.09 -0.55 -4.34
C ALA A 215 -4.78 0.68 -3.74
N SER A 216 -4.17 1.85 -3.87
CA SER A 216 -4.76 3.11 -3.43
C SER A 216 -6.01 3.46 -4.22
N GLY A 217 -6.03 3.24 -5.54
CA GLY A 217 -7.23 3.42 -6.35
C GLY A 217 -8.39 2.52 -5.92
N ILE A 218 -8.12 1.24 -5.63
CA ILE A 218 -9.11 0.29 -5.09
C ILE A 218 -9.64 0.78 -3.74
N ALA A 219 -8.75 1.18 -2.83
CA ALA A 219 -9.15 1.67 -1.51
C ALA A 219 -10.00 2.95 -1.60
N ILE A 220 -9.60 3.91 -2.45
CA ILE A 220 -10.35 5.14 -2.72
C ILE A 220 -11.76 4.79 -3.22
N HIS A 221 -11.88 3.92 -4.23
CA HIS A 221 -13.18 3.53 -4.78
C HIS A 221 -14.05 2.83 -3.74
N ALA A 222 -13.49 1.91 -2.97
CA ALA A 222 -14.22 1.21 -1.91
C ALA A 222 -14.78 2.17 -0.86
N ILE A 223 -13.99 3.16 -0.43
CA ILE A 223 -14.40 4.18 0.55
C ILE A 223 -15.46 5.12 -0.05
N GLN A 224 -15.22 5.67 -1.23
CA GLN A 224 -16.12 6.66 -1.85
C GLN A 224 -17.47 6.06 -2.25
N GLN A 225 -17.48 4.77 -2.63
CA GLN A 225 -18.70 4.08 -3.07
C GLN A 225 -19.35 3.24 -1.97
N ASP A 226 -18.75 3.18 -0.77
CA ASP A 226 -19.16 2.28 0.32
C ASP A 226 -19.33 0.83 -0.17
N GLN A 227 -18.42 0.39 -1.05
CA GLN A 227 -18.46 -0.91 -1.70
C GLN A 227 -17.42 -1.87 -1.10
N PRO A 228 -17.80 -3.11 -0.75
CA PRO A 228 -16.83 -4.12 -0.33
C PRO A 228 -15.78 -4.38 -1.43
N ILE A 229 -14.50 -4.42 -1.06
CA ILE A 229 -13.40 -4.65 -2.01
C ILE A 229 -13.55 -5.97 -2.77
N ALA A 230 -14.10 -7.01 -2.12
CA ALA A 230 -14.37 -8.31 -2.76
C ALA A 230 -15.30 -8.22 -3.98
N GLU A 231 -16.17 -7.22 -4.04
CA GLU A 231 -17.16 -7.03 -5.12
C GLU A 231 -16.70 -6.02 -6.17
N LEU A 232 -15.54 -5.38 -5.95
CA LEU A 232 -15.07 -4.28 -6.75
C LEU A 232 -14.34 -4.77 -8.00
N ALA A 233 -14.70 -4.22 -9.15
CA ALA A 233 -13.96 -4.35 -10.40
C ALA A 233 -13.20 -3.05 -10.65
N TYR A 234 -11.88 -3.11 -10.61
CA TYR A 234 -11.00 -1.95 -10.80
C TYR A 234 -10.22 -2.11 -12.11
N THR A 235 -9.88 -1.01 -12.78
CA THR A 235 -8.92 -1.04 -13.90
C THR A 235 -7.87 0.02 -13.64
N GLY A 236 -6.67 -0.45 -13.34
CA GLY A 236 -5.53 0.37 -12.97
C GLY A 236 -4.42 0.36 -14.00
N LEU A 237 -3.22 0.74 -13.58
CA LEU A 237 -2.00 0.69 -14.38
C LEU A 237 -1.65 -0.74 -14.80
N ASN A 238 -1.92 -1.72 -13.94
CA ASN A 238 -1.62 -3.12 -14.22
C ASN A 238 -2.77 -3.86 -14.93
N GLY A 239 -3.81 -3.14 -15.36
CA GLY A 239 -4.97 -3.70 -16.07
C GLY A 239 -6.18 -3.98 -15.17
N PRO A 240 -7.10 -4.87 -15.58
CA PRO A 240 -8.30 -5.20 -14.81
C PRO A 240 -7.98 -6.03 -13.56
N ILE A 241 -8.46 -5.56 -12.40
CA ILE A 241 -8.27 -6.17 -11.09
C ILE A 241 -9.63 -6.53 -10.50
N HIS A 242 -9.77 -7.80 -10.13
CA HIS A 242 -10.83 -8.33 -9.29
C HIS A 242 -10.26 -9.47 -8.45
N PHE A 243 -10.86 -9.71 -7.29
CA PHE A 243 -10.34 -10.67 -6.32
C PHE A 243 -11.14 -11.96 -6.30
N GLU A 244 -10.44 -13.09 -6.31
CA GLU A 244 -10.99 -14.42 -6.06
C GLU A 244 -10.14 -15.12 -5.01
N ASN A 245 -10.78 -15.60 -3.93
CA ASN A 245 -10.10 -16.25 -2.80
C ASN A 245 -8.94 -15.40 -2.22
N GLY A 246 -9.13 -14.07 -2.16
CA GLY A 246 -8.14 -13.13 -1.63
C GLY A 246 -6.96 -12.83 -2.55
N TYR A 247 -6.95 -13.33 -3.79
CA TYR A 247 -5.90 -13.02 -4.78
C TYR A 247 -6.47 -12.30 -6.00
N TRP A 248 -5.64 -11.53 -6.69
CA TRP A 248 -5.99 -11.00 -8.00
C TRP A 248 -6.12 -12.14 -9.01
N SER A 249 -7.36 -12.45 -9.40
CA SER A 249 -7.76 -13.69 -10.09
C SER A 249 -7.13 -13.91 -11.48
N GLN A 250 -6.96 -12.83 -12.25
CA GLN A 250 -6.37 -12.83 -13.60
C GLN A 250 -5.07 -12.05 -13.62
N ALA A 251 -4.38 -12.01 -12.48
CA ALA A 251 -3.09 -11.37 -12.36
C ALA A 251 -2.10 -11.96 -13.38
N PRO A 252 -1.41 -11.13 -14.17
CA PRO A 252 -0.33 -11.63 -15.01
C PRO A 252 0.81 -12.19 -14.15
N VAL A 253 1.64 -13.06 -14.73
CA VAL A 253 2.87 -13.54 -14.12
C VAL A 253 4.01 -13.11 -15.02
N TYR A 254 4.74 -12.08 -14.62
CA TYR A 254 5.90 -11.58 -15.35
C TYR A 254 7.18 -12.12 -14.74
N HIS A 255 8.13 -12.43 -15.62
CA HIS A 255 9.48 -12.80 -15.25
C HIS A 255 10.41 -11.62 -15.59
N TYR A 256 11.27 -11.27 -14.63
CA TYR A 256 12.22 -10.18 -14.75
C TYR A 256 13.63 -10.65 -14.42
N SER A 257 14.60 -9.98 -15.04
CA SER A 257 16.02 -10.13 -14.71
C SER A 257 16.67 -8.75 -14.64
N TYR A 258 17.87 -8.69 -14.07
CA TYR A 258 18.66 -7.46 -14.06
C TYR A 258 19.53 -7.34 -15.31
N SER A 259 19.43 -6.21 -16.00
CA SER A 259 20.36 -5.77 -17.05
C SER A 259 20.84 -4.37 -16.71
N ASP A 260 22.16 -4.16 -16.65
CA ASP A 260 22.78 -2.88 -16.31
C ASP A 260 22.23 -2.25 -15.02
N GLY A 261 21.96 -3.09 -14.01
CA GLY A 261 21.44 -2.68 -12.70
C GLY A 261 19.96 -2.27 -12.71
N ARG A 262 19.21 -2.56 -13.78
CA ARG A 262 17.77 -2.27 -13.91
C ARG A 262 17.00 -3.55 -14.20
N LEU A 263 15.78 -3.64 -13.68
CA LEU A 263 14.87 -4.73 -14.03
C LEU A 263 14.43 -4.58 -15.49
N VAL A 264 14.48 -5.68 -16.23
CA VAL A 264 13.96 -5.81 -17.59
C VAL A 264 13.11 -7.08 -17.68
N HIS A 265 12.13 -7.07 -18.57
CA HIS A 265 11.39 -8.30 -18.86
C HIS A 265 12.36 -9.38 -19.35
N LYS A 266 12.25 -10.57 -18.78
CA LYS A 266 12.95 -11.74 -19.28
C LYS A 266 12.24 -12.18 -20.55
N THR A 267 12.85 -11.95 -21.71
CA THR A 267 12.38 -12.52 -22.97
C THR A 267 12.71 -14.01 -23.00
N ASP A 268 11.76 -14.85 -23.39
CA ASP A 268 12.00 -16.27 -23.66
C ASP A 268 13.13 -16.39 -24.69
N SER A 269 14.33 -16.76 -24.22
CA SER A 269 15.53 -16.98 -25.02
C SER A 269 15.60 -18.40 -25.55
#